data_AF-A0AAI7ZUZ6-F1
#
_entry.id   AF-A0AAI7ZUZ6-F1
#
_cell.length_a   1.000
_cell.length_b   1.000
_cell.length_c   1.000
_cell.angle_alpha   90.00
_cell.angle_beta   90.00
_cell.angle_gamma   90.00
#
_symmetry.space_group_name_H-M   'P 1'
#
loop_
_entity.id
_entity.type
_entity.pdbx_description
1 polymer ?
#
loop_
_entity_poly.entity_id
_entity_poly.type
_entity_poly.pdbx_seq_one_letter_code
_entity_poly.pdbx_strand_id
1 'polypeptide(L)'
;MPLETITLASIYEEQGFFEEALQIYTNILKKTPDHTEALKQIKRLEKIQKNLAPFKHDATLERHYLHFIKGDYLSVENLEKWLVEWN
;
A
#
# COMPACT_ATOMS: atom_id res chain seq x y z
N MET A 1 -0.56 9.36 -23.10
CA MET A 1 -0.83 8.72 -21.79
C MET A 1 -0.09 7.40 -21.74
N PRO A 2 0.52 7.03 -20.60
CA PRO A 2 1.07 5.69 -20.44
C PRO A 2 -0.01 4.63 -20.69
N LEU A 3 0.40 3.50 -21.24
CA LEU A 3 -0.50 2.40 -21.56
C LEU A 3 -0.96 1.74 -20.24
N GLU A 4 -2.26 1.83 -19.94
CA GLU A 4 -2.85 1.13 -18.79
C GLU A 4 -3.01 -0.35 -19.12
N THR A 5 -2.18 -1.19 -18.51
CA THR A 5 -2.17 -2.65 -18.72
C THR A 5 -2.26 -3.40 -17.41
N ILE A 6 -2.70 -4.66 -17.48
CA ILE A 6 -2.66 -5.58 -16.33
C ILE A 6 -1.23 -5.69 -15.78
N THR A 7 -0.24 -5.83 -16.65
CA THR A 7 1.17 -5.95 -16.27
C THR A 7 1.65 -4.72 -15.49
N LEU A 8 1.26 -3.52 -15.93
CA LEU A 8 1.60 -2.29 -15.21
C LEU A 8 0.98 -2.31 -13.81
N ALA A 9 -0.30 -2.64 -13.70
CA ALA A 9 -0.96 -2.73 -12.39
C ALA A 9 -0.29 -3.76 -11.47
N SER A 10 0.08 -4.94 -11.99
CA SER A 10 0.80 -5.97 -11.23
C SER A 10 2.16 -5.49 -10.71
N ILE A 11 2.91 -4.72 -11.50
CA ILE A 11 4.19 -4.14 -11.05
C ILE A 11 3.97 -3.19 -9.86
N TYR A 12 2.92 -2.37 -9.93
CA TYR A 12 2.57 -1.47 -8.82
C TYR A 12 2.17 -2.25 -7.56
N GLU A 13 1.44 -3.36 -7.70
CA GLU A 13 1.15 -4.25 -6.57
C GLU A 13 2.41 -4.84 -5.93
N GLU A 14 3.36 -5.31 -6.75
CA GLU A 14 4.64 -5.87 -6.28
C GLU A 14 5.48 -4.84 -5.51
N GLN A 15 5.34 -3.56 -5.87
CA GLN A 15 5.99 -2.43 -5.21
C GLN A 15 5.23 -1.93 -3.97
N GLY A 16 4.03 -2.45 -3.70
CA GLY A 16 3.18 -2.02 -2.57
C GLY A 16 2.28 -0.81 -2.86
N PHE A 17 2.28 -0.29 -4.10
CA PHE A 17 1.43 0.81 -4.55
C PHE A 17 0.02 0.31 -4.91
N PHE A 18 -0.71 -0.15 -3.89
CA PHE A 18 -2.00 -0.84 -4.07
C PHE A 18 -3.14 0.08 -4.55
N GLU A 19 -3.12 1.36 -4.17
CA GLU A 19 -4.14 2.33 -4.61
C GLU A 19 -3.99 2.65 -6.10
N GLU A 20 -2.75 2.88 -6.53
CA GLU A 20 -2.40 3.13 -7.92
C GLU A 20 -2.69 1.90 -8.80
N ALA A 21 -2.37 0.69 -8.31
CA ALA A 21 -2.73 -0.55 -9.00
C ALA A 21 -4.26 -0.69 -9.17
N LEU A 22 -5.04 -0.43 -8.12
CA LEU A 22 -6.51 -0.44 -8.18
C LEU A 22 -7.05 0.57 -9.19
N GLN A 23 -6.46 1.75 -9.26
CA GLN A 23 -6.86 2.78 -10.23
C GLN A 23 -6.68 2.30 -11.67
N ILE A 24 -5.55 1.62 -11.95
CA ILE A 24 -5.27 1.06 -13.28
C ILE A 24 -6.27 -0.05 -13.63
N TYR A 25 -6.51 -1.03 -12.75
CA TYR A 25 -7.50 -2.08 -13.01
C TYR A 25 -8.90 -1.54 -13.23
N THR A 26 -9.29 -0.53 -12.45
CA THR A 26 -10.59 0.12 -12.59
C THR A 26 -10.71 0.82 -13.93
N ASN A 27 -9.66 1.47 -14.41
CA ASN A 27 -9.64 2.10 -15.72
C ASN A 27 -9.68 1.07 -16.87
N ILE A 28 -9.05 -0.10 -16.69
CA ILE A 28 -9.18 -1.23 -17.62
C ILE A 28 -10.64 -1.67 -17.68
N LEU A 29 -11.30 -1.94 -16.54
CA LEU A 29 -12.71 -2.35 -16.52
C LEU A 29 -13.68 -1.29 -17.08
N LYS A 30 -13.38 0.01 -16.95
CA LYS A 30 -14.18 1.07 -17.60
C LYS A 30 -14.15 0.96 -19.13
N LYS A 31 -13.02 0.51 -19.71
CA LYS A 31 -12.85 0.33 -21.16
C LYS A 31 -13.35 -1.03 -21.62
N THR A 32 -13.09 -2.06 -20.83
CA THR A 32 -13.44 -3.45 -21.09
C THR A 32 -14.11 -4.07 -19.86
N PRO A 33 -15.43 -3.89 -19.70
CA PRO A 33 -16.16 -4.35 -18.51
C PRO A 33 -16.09 -5.86 -18.26
N ASP A 34 -15.89 -6.65 -19.31
CA ASP A 34 -15.77 -8.12 -19.25
C ASP A 34 -14.32 -8.61 -19.09
N HIS A 35 -13.40 -7.72 -18.69
CA HIS A 35 -12.01 -8.11 -18.45
C HIS A 35 -11.90 -8.92 -17.15
N THR A 36 -12.08 -10.23 -17.27
CA THR A 36 -12.11 -11.19 -16.15
C THR A 36 -10.91 -11.09 -15.22
N GLU A 37 -9.70 -10.89 -15.77
CA GLU A 37 -8.47 -10.76 -14.99
C GLU A 37 -8.45 -9.50 -14.12
N ALA A 38 -8.76 -8.31 -14.66
CA ALA A 38 -8.84 -7.06 -13.88
C ALA A 38 -9.85 -7.18 -12.73
N LEU A 39 -11.00 -7.80 -12.99
CA LEU A 39 -12.04 -8.03 -11.98
C LEU A 39 -11.57 -8.99 -10.88
N LYS A 40 -10.80 -10.02 -11.23
CA LYS A 40 -10.19 -10.94 -10.26
C LYS A 40 -9.15 -10.22 -9.38
N GLN A 41 -8.31 -9.37 -9.98
CA GLN A 41 -7.27 -8.64 -9.26
C GLN A 41 -7.86 -7.61 -8.28
N ILE A 42 -8.89 -6.86 -8.68
CA ILE A 42 -9.57 -5.92 -7.77
C ILE A 42 -10.15 -6.65 -6.56
N LYS A 43 -10.89 -7.75 -6.77
CA LYS A 43 -11.45 -8.54 -5.65
C LYS A 43 -10.37 -9.08 -4.71
N ARG A 44 -9.18 -9.39 -5.22
CA ARG A 44 -8.03 -9.82 -4.42
C ARG A 44 -7.50 -8.66 -3.59
N LEU A 45 -7.30 -7.49 -4.20
CA LEU A 45 -6.81 -6.29 -3.52
C LEU A 45 -7.77 -5.75 -2.47
N GLU A 46 -9.08 -5.78 -2.71
CA GLU A 46 -10.09 -5.39 -1.71
C GLU A 46 -10.03 -6.26 -0.45
N LYS A 47 -9.81 -7.58 -0.61
CA LYS A 47 -9.61 -8.49 0.53
C LYS A 47 -8.34 -8.17 1.29
N ILE A 48 -7.26 -7.87 0.56
CA ILE A 48 -5.97 -7.50 1.14
C ILE A 48 -6.13 -6.19 1.93
N GLN A 49 -6.71 -5.12 1.36
CA GLN A 49 -6.96 -3.87 2.07
C GLN A 49 -7.83 -4.03 3.31
N LYS A 50 -8.88 -4.86 3.24
CA LYS A 50 -9.72 -5.13 4.40
C LYS A 50 -8.93 -5.78 5.55
N ASN A 51 -7.96 -6.62 5.23
CA ASN A 51 -7.09 -7.27 6.20
C ASN A 51 -5.93 -6.37 6.66
N LEU A 52 -5.47 -5.45 5.81
CA LEU A 52 -4.45 -4.43 6.11
C LEU A 52 -5.02 -3.16 6.77
N ALA A 53 -6.34 -3.06 6.94
CA ALA A 53 -6.99 -1.99 7.68
C ALA A 53 -6.40 -1.68 9.08
N PRO A 54 -5.74 -2.60 9.82
CA PRO A 54 -5.06 -2.25 11.07
C PRO A 54 -3.83 -1.35 10.88
N PHE A 55 -3.22 -1.34 9.70
CA PHE A 55 -2.00 -0.57 9.38
C PHE A 55 -2.29 0.83 8.81
N LYS A 56 -3.53 1.32 8.91
CA LYS A 56 -3.86 2.68 8.47
C LYS A 56 -3.08 3.68 9.32
N HIS A 57 -2.10 4.34 8.68
CA HIS A 57 -1.38 5.53 9.13
C HIS A 57 -1.49 5.78 10.62
N ASP A 58 -0.72 5.03 11.40
CA ASP A 58 -0.53 5.41 12.78
C ASP A 58 0.28 6.71 12.75
N ALA A 59 -0.40 7.85 12.94
CA ALA A 59 0.23 9.15 13.06
C ALA A 59 1.31 9.17 14.17
N THR A 60 1.30 8.18 15.06
CA THR A 60 2.35 7.91 16.04
C THR A 60 3.58 7.33 15.37
N LEU A 61 3.45 6.30 14.51
CA LEU A 61 4.57 5.73 13.74
C LEU A 61 5.23 6.79 12.84
N GLU A 62 4.44 7.57 12.11
CA GLU A 62 4.97 8.64 11.26
C GLU A 62 5.76 9.69 12.05
N ARG A 63 5.25 10.08 13.23
CA ARG A 63 5.96 11.01 14.12
C ARG A 63 7.26 10.43 14.67
N HIS A 64 7.26 9.17 15.09
CA HIS A 64 8.47 8.51 15.59
C HIS A 64 9.52 8.36 14.48
N TYR A 65 9.11 7.96 13.28
CA TYR A 65 9.99 7.87 12.12
C TYR A 65 10.57 9.23 11.71
N LEU A 66 9.74 10.29 11.72
CA LEU A 66 10.18 11.65 11.41
C LEU A 66 11.15 12.21 12.46
N HIS A 67 10.92 11.95 13.75
CA HIS A 67 11.86 12.34 14.82
C HIS A 67 13.19 11.59 14.70
N PHE A 68 13.16 10.29 14.37
CA PHE A 68 14.36 9.51 14.12
C PHE A 68 15.19 10.07 12.94
N ILE A 69 14.56 10.35 11.79
CA ILE A 69 15.26 10.94 10.63
C ILE A 69 15.84 12.33 10.95
N LYS A 70 15.12 13.14 11.73
CA LYS A 70 15.57 14.47 12.14
C LYS A 70 16.70 14.45 13.15
N GLY A 71 17.04 13.28 13.70
CA GLY A 71 18.09 13.13 14.72
C GLY A 71 17.70 13.67 16.09
N ASP A 72 16.40 13.94 16.32
CA ASP A 72 15.89 14.43 17.59
C ASP A 72 15.66 13.25 18.55
N TYR A 73 16.53 13.09 19.55
CA TYR A 73 16.41 12.24 20.76
C TYR A 73 16.00 10.75 20.62
N LEU A 74 15.73 10.25 19.42
CA LEU A 74 15.45 8.85 19.15
C LEU A 74 16.74 8.15 18.71
N SER A 75 17.37 7.45 19.66
CA SER A 75 18.35 6.42 19.32
C SER A 75 17.64 5.25 18.62
N VAL A 76 18.38 4.50 17.81
CA VAL A 76 17.89 3.26 17.18
C VAL A 76 17.28 2.32 18.22
N GLU A 77 17.88 2.24 19.41
CA GLU A 77 17.42 1.45 20.56
C GLU A 77 16.02 1.83 21.05
N ASN A 78 15.68 3.13 21.08
CA ASN A 78 14.36 3.59 21.48
C ASN A 78 13.28 3.25 20.44
N LEU A 79 13.64 3.31 19.14
CA LEU A 79 12.76 2.90 18.05
C LEU A 79 12.51 1.39 18.09
N GLU A 80 13.56 0.59 18.28
CA GLU A 80 13.48 -0.87 18.42
C GLU A 80 12.60 -1.28 19.61
N LYS A 81 12.78 -0.65 20.78
CA LYS A 81 11.94 -0.92 21.95
C LYS A 81 10.47 -0.62 21.71
N TRP A 82 10.17 0.52 21.08
CA TRP A 82 8.79 0.87 20.74
C TRP A 82 8.17 -0.12 19.73
N LEU A 83 8.92 -0.56 18.71
CA LEU A 83 8.45 -1.55 17.74
C LEU A 83 8.13 -2.90 18.39
N VAL A 84 8.87 -3.28 19.43
CA VAL A 84 8.61 -4.51 20.21
C VAL A 84 7.35 -4.39 21.08
N GLU A 85 7.09 -3.22 21.69
CA GLU A 85 5.88 -2.97 22.48
C GLU A 85 4.60 -2.84 21.62
N TRP A 86 4.76 -2.49 20.34
CA TRP A 86 3.66 -2.31 19.40
C TRP A 86 3.06 -3.63 18.85
N ASN A 87 3.80 -4.74 18.95
CA ASN A 87 3.41 -6.06 18.45
C ASN A 87 2.66 -6.89 19.51
#